data_AF-A0A963ERY4-F1
#
_entry.id   AF-A0A963ERY4-F1
#
_cell.length_a   1.000
_cell.length_b   1.000
_cell.length_c   1.000
_cell.angle_alpha   90.00
_cell.angle_beta   90.00
_cell.angle_gamma   90.00
#
_symmetry.space_group_name_H-M   'P 1'
#
loop_
_entity.id
_entity.type
_entity.pdbx_description
1 polymer ?
#
loop_
_entity_poly.entity_id
_entity_poly.type
_entity_poly.pdbx_seq_one_letter_code
_entity_poly.pdbx_strand_id
1 'polypeptide(L)'
;MSDGKVLAASHDGAYVIRFEGDVRLTLCTTIDDYFETMYQDPAFYSVWVDLCDAEGLDSTTLGLLAKLALTVKERFGFQPAIYSCNAGINRLVKSMGFQRLFELHEEVCDNPDDVAAVPMVPGSEEETRRKVIEAHRILMGLNATNRARFRDLLAALEGG
;
A
#
# COMPACT_ATOMS: atom_id res chain seq x y z
N MET A 1 8.09 12.32 20.13
CA MET A 1 7.09 12.71 19.11
C MET A 1 7.87 12.94 17.84
N SER A 2 7.66 12.06 16.87
CA SER A 2 8.34 12.11 15.58
C SER A 2 7.58 13.09 14.68
N ASP A 3 8.29 13.92 13.90
CA ASP A 3 7.63 14.79 12.90
C ASP A 3 6.80 13.92 11.93
N GLY A 4 5.54 14.31 11.75
CA GLY A 4 4.61 13.59 10.89
C GLY A 4 5.07 13.57 9.44
N LYS A 5 4.89 12.43 8.77
CA LYS A 5 5.21 12.24 7.35
C LYS A 5 4.10 11.51 6.64
N VAL A 6 3.97 11.78 5.35
CA VAL A 6 3.13 11.02 4.44
C VAL A 6 4.00 10.46 3.33
N LEU A 7 3.97 9.14 3.18
CA LEU A 7 4.65 8.41 2.12
C LEU A 7 3.59 7.88 1.16
N ALA A 8 3.91 7.83 -0.13
CA ALA A 8 3.01 7.27 -1.11
C ALA A 8 3.78 6.42 -2.12
N ALA A 9 3.16 5.32 -2.53
CA ALA A 9 3.69 4.41 -3.53
C ALA A 9 2.55 3.99 -4.47
N SER A 10 2.88 3.73 -5.73
CA SER A 10 1.94 3.18 -6.69
C SER A 10 2.56 2.10 -7.54
N HIS A 11 1.74 1.14 -7.95
CA HIS A 11 2.13 0.06 -8.85
C HIS A 11 0.92 -0.39 -9.66
N ASP A 12 1.01 -0.33 -10.99
CA ASP A 12 -0.03 -0.79 -11.92
C ASP A 12 -1.46 -0.31 -11.59
N GLY A 13 -1.58 0.95 -11.13
CA GLY A 13 -2.87 1.56 -10.78
C GLY A 13 -3.38 1.27 -9.37
N ALA A 14 -2.62 0.52 -8.57
CA ALA A 14 -2.82 0.38 -7.12
C ALA A 14 -2.01 1.43 -6.37
N TYR A 15 -2.62 2.07 -5.38
CA TYR A 15 -1.99 3.14 -4.61
C TYR A 15 -1.97 2.81 -3.11
N VAL A 16 -0.82 3.11 -2.48
CA VAL A 16 -0.63 3.03 -1.03
C VAL A 16 -0.30 4.42 -0.52
N ILE A 17 -1.01 4.90 0.51
CA ILE A 17 -0.66 6.14 1.21
C ILE A 17 -0.44 5.81 2.68
N ARG A 18 0.78 5.99 3.16
CA ARG A 18 1.19 5.67 4.53
C ARG A 18 1.40 6.95 5.35
N PHE A 19 0.81 6.98 6.53
CA PHE A 19 0.92 8.06 7.50
C PHE A 19 1.80 7.61 8.67
N GLU A 20 2.85 8.37 8.96
CA GLU A 20 3.81 8.07 10.03
C GLU A 20 3.89 9.23 11.02
N GLY A 21 3.92 8.94 12.32
CA GLY A 21 4.04 9.96 13.37
C GLY A 21 2.77 10.80 13.58
N ASP A 22 2.93 12.02 14.08
CA ASP A 22 1.84 12.96 14.34
C ASP A 22 1.54 13.81 13.10
N VAL A 23 0.60 13.35 12.26
CA VAL A 23 0.31 13.97 10.97
C VAL A 23 -0.74 15.08 11.11
N ARG A 24 -0.27 16.32 10.97
CA ARG A 24 -1.06 17.54 11.12
C ARG A 24 -1.10 18.38 9.84
N LEU A 25 -1.88 19.47 9.88
CA LEU A 25 -2.16 20.47 8.84
C LEU A 25 -0.98 20.87 7.93
N THR A 26 0.27 20.76 8.39
CA THR A 26 1.47 21.13 7.63
C THR A 26 1.64 20.38 6.31
N LEU A 27 0.96 19.24 6.12
CA LEU A 27 1.07 18.39 4.92
C LEU A 27 -0.19 18.40 4.03
N CYS A 28 -1.22 19.18 4.35
CA CYS A 28 -2.55 19.04 3.75
C CYS A 28 -2.60 19.34 2.24
N THR A 29 -1.89 20.37 1.76
CA THR A 29 -1.89 20.75 0.34
C THR A 29 -1.22 19.69 -0.52
N THR A 30 -0.10 19.13 -0.06
CA THR A 30 0.65 18.11 -0.78
C THR A 30 -0.14 16.81 -0.91
N ILE A 31 -0.92 16.45 0.12
CA ILE A 31 -1.77 15.26 0.11
C ILE A 31 -2.93 15.43 -0.88
N ASP A 32 -3.58 16.60 -0.88
CA ASP A 32 -4.72 16.85 -1.78
C ASP A 32 -4.26 16.87 -3.26
N ASP A 33 -3.13 17.52 -3.56
CA ASP A 33 -2.54 17.53 -4.92
C ASP A 33 -2.16 16.11 -5.38
N TYR A 34 -1.65 15.29 -4.46
CA TYR A 34 -1.35 13.88 -4.75
C TYR A 34 -2.62 13.09 -5.07
N PHE A 35 -3.71 13.30 -4.32
CA PHE A 35 -4.99 12.65 -4.58
C PHE A 35 -5.55 13.02 -5.95
N GLU A 36 -5.51 14.31 -6.32
CA GLU A 36 -5.97 14.74 -7.65
C GLU A 36 -5.14 14.11 -8.77
N THR A 37 -3.81 13.99 -8.59
CA THR A 37 -2.93 13.29 -9.55
C THR A 37 -3.29 11.80 -9.66
N MET A 38 -3.54 11.14 -8.52
CA MET A 38 -3.97 9.75 -8.47
C MET A 38 -5.30 9.52 -9.19
N TYR A 39 -6.29 10.41 -9.02
CA TYR A 39 -7.59 10.29 -9.71
C TYR A 39 -7.51 10.48 -11.22
N GLN A 40 -6.43 11.08 -11.73
CA GLN A 40 -6.23 11.28 -13.15
C GLN A 40 -5.50 10.10 -13.82
N ASP A 41 -4.98 9.14 -13.04
CA ASP A 41 -4.37 7.94 -13.59
C ASP A 41 -5.44 7.05 -14.24
N PRO A 42 -5.39 6.81 -15.56
CA PRO A 42 -6.35 5.93 -16.24
C PRO A 42 -6.24 4.46 -15.82
N ALA A 43 -5.13 4.05 -15.21
CA ALA A 43 -4.95 2.71 -14.65
C ALA A 43 -5.48 2.58 -13.22
N PHE A 44 -5.89 3.69 -12.58
CA PHE A 44 -6.33 3.70 -11.19
C PHE A 44 -7.46 2.70 -10.92
N TYR A 45 -7.21 1.74 -10.04
CA TYR A 45 -8.19 0.71 -9.68
C TYR A 45 -8.31 0.45 -8.18
N SER A 46 -7.33 0.83 -7.37
CA SER A 46 -7.40 0.68 -5.91
C SER A 46 -6.55 1.71 -5.17
N VAL A 47 -6.99 2.04 -3.95
CA VAL A 47 -6.19 2.80 -2.99
C VAL A 47 -6.44 2.30 -1.58
N TRP A 48 -5.36 2.18 -0.81
CA TRP A 48 -5.41 1.91 0.61
C TRP A 48 -4.53 2.86 1.40
N VAL A 49 -4.98 3.12 2.62
CA VAL A 49 -4.37 4.07 3.55
C VAL A 49 -3.80 3.30 4.73
N ASP A 50 -2.49 3.33 4.87
CA ASP A 50 -1.77 2.71 5.98
C ASP A 50 -1.57 3.74 7.10
N LEU A 51 -2.17 3.45 8.25
CA LEU A 51 -2.10 4.23 9.48
C LEU A 51 -1.46 3.44 10.62
N CYS A 52 -0.69 2.38 10.33
CA CYS A 52 -0.07 1.55 11.38
C CYS A 52 0.95 2.33 12.21
N ASP A 53 1.73 3.20 11.56
CA ASP A 53 2.73 4.04 12.22
C ASP A 53 2.23 5.45 12.55
N ALA A 54 0.93 5.72 12.39
CA ALA A 54 0.34 6.98 12.76
C ALA A 54 0.22 7.09 14.29
N GLU A 55 0.81 8.13 14.87
CA GLU A 55 0.68 8.47 16.30
C GLU A 55 -0.51 9.41 16.55
N GLY A 56 -0.86 10.23 15.55
CA GLY A 56 -1.96 11.19 15.65
C GLY A 56 -2.44 11.67 14.28
N LEU A 57 -3.73 11.95 14.18
CA LEU A 57 -4.38 12.55 13.02
C LEU A 57 -5.22 13.73 13.49
N ASP A 58 -5.04 14.90 12.89
CA ASP A 58 -5.88 16.06 13.16
C ASP A 58 -7.18 16.06 12.33
N SER A 59 -8.06 17.01 12.59
CA SER A 59 -9.33 17.15 11.88
C SER A 59 -9.16 17.40 10.38
N THR A 60 -8.03 17.97 9.96
CA THR A 60 -7.79 18.32 8.56
C THR A 60 -7.34 17.10 7.78
N THR A 61 -6.43 16.29 8.34
CA THR A 61 -6.05 14.99 7.77
C THR A 61 -7.27 14.07 7.67
N LEU A 62 -8.10 14.00 8.71
CA LEU A 62 -9.35 13.24 8.66
C LEU A 62 -10.31 13.77 7.57
N GLY A 63 -10.42 15.09 7.41
CA GLY A 63 -11.21 15.69 6.34
C GLY A 63 -10.74 15.29 4.94
N LEU A 64 -9.42 15.24 4.73
CA LEU A 64 -8.83 14.79 3.46
C LEU A 64 -9.09 13.31 3.20
N LEU A 65 -8.95 12.45 4.20
CA LEU A 65 -9.27 11.03 4.07
C LEU A 65 -10.77 10.83 3.76
N ALA A 66 -11.66 11.60 4.39
CA ALA A 66 -13.08 11.55 4.05
C ALA A 66 -13.34 12.00 2.60
N LYS A 67 -12.69 13.08 2.15
CA LYS A 67 -12.74 13.54 0.75
C LYS A 67 -12.25 12.45 -0.21
N LEU A 68 -11.15 11.77 0.14
CA LEU A 68 -10.61 10.63 -0.62
C LEU A 68 -11.66 9.53 -0.81
N ALA A 69 -12.22 9.01 0.27
CA ALA A 69 -13.20 7.94 0.18
C ALA A 69 -14.47 8.31 -0.57
N LEU A 70 -14.98 9.53 -0.37
CA LEU A 70 -16.16 10.00 -1.10
C LEU A 70 -15.87 10.12 -2.59
N THR A 71 -14.72 10.69 -2.96
CA THR A 71 -14.34 10.88 -4.37
C THR A 71 -14.10 9.55 -5.07
N VAL A 72 -13.41 8.62 -4.39
CA VAL A 72 -13.15 7.27 -4.93
C VAL A 72 -14.46 6.52 -5.18
N LYS A 73 -15.38 6.57 -4.21
CA LYS A 73 -16.69 5.95 -4.34
C LYS A 73 -17.54 6.57 -5.46
N GLU A 74 -17.53 7.90 -5.58
CA GLU A 74 -18.32 8.62 -6.59
C GLU A 74 -17.78 8.41 -8.01
N ARG A 75 -16.45 8.50 -8.20
CA ARG A 75 -15.83 8.46 -9.54
C ARG A 75 -15.51 7.04 -10.03
N PHE A 76 -15.15 6.12 -9.13
CA PHE A 76 -14.66 4.79 -9.50
C PHE A 76 -15.52 3.64 -8.96
N GLY A 77 -16.50 3.93 -8.09
CA GLY A 77 -17.51 2.95 -7.68
C GLY A 77 -17.05 1.91 -6.65
N PHE A 78 -15.87 2.08 -6.05
CA PHE A 78 -15.36 1.19 -5.00
C PHE A 78 -15.09 1.95 -3.69
N GLN A 79 -14.92 1.22 -2.58
CA GLN A 79 -14.54 1.80 -1.30
C GLN A 79 -13.04 1.58 -1.06
N PRO A 80 -12.28 2.61 -0.69
CA PRO A 80 -10.89 2.42 -0.31
C PRO A 80 -10.77 1.71 1.04
N ALA A 81 -9.58 1.18 1.33
CA ALA A 81 -9.30 0.49 2.58
C ALA A 81 -8.41 1.33 3.52
N ILE A 82 -8.59 1.20 4.83
CA ILE A 82 -7.67 1.70 5.85
C ILE A 82 -7.09 0.51 6.60
N TYR A 83 -5.77 0.49 6.75
CA TYR A 83 -5.04 -0.44 7.59
C TYR A 83 -4.53 0.30 8.82
N SER A 84 -4.80 -0.19 10.02
CA SER A 84 -4.24 0.43 11.22
C SER A 84 -4.00 -0.58 12.35
N CYS A 85 -2.77 -0.55 12.83
CA CYS A 85 -2.25 -1.35 13.93
C CYS A 85 -2.38 -0.63 15.29
N ASN A 86 -2.74 0.65 15.29
CA ASN A 86 -2.78 1.49 16.49
C ASN A 86 -4.21 1.57 17.06
N ALA A 87 -4.43 0.99 18.25
CA ALA A 87 -5.74 0.99 18.91
C ALA A 87 -6.32 2.39 19.17
N GLY A 88 -5.47 3.40 19.40
CA GLY A 88 -5.89 4.79 19.55
C GLY A 88 -6.43 5.37 18.24
N ILE A 89 -5.71 5.14 17.14
CA ILE A 89 -6.16 5.53 15.79
C ILE A 89 -7.44 4.78 15.43
N ASN A 90 -7.51 3.46 15.64
CA ASN A 90 -8.71 2.66 15.40
C ASN A 90 -9.95 3.23 16.10
N ARG A 91 -9.82 3.62 17.38
CA ARG A 91 -10.91 4.29 18.12
C ARG A 91 -11.28 5.63 17.50
N LEU A 92 -10.31 6.43 17.06
CA LEU A 92 -10.53 7.71 16.40
C LEU A 92 -11.29 7.53 15.07
N VAL A 93 -10.82 6.65 14.18
CA VAL A 93 -11.48 6.49 12.87
C VAL A 93 -12.90 5.90 13.01
N LYS A 94 -13.09 4.98 13.97
CA LYS A 94 -14.41 4.42 14.30
C LYS A 94 -15.36 5.47 14.87
N SER A 95 -14.91 6.29 15.83
CA SER A 95 -15.77 7.32 16.44
C SER A 95 -16.22 8.38 15.42
N MET A 96 -15.38 8.63 14.40
CA MET A 96 -15.70 9.52 13.28
C MET A 96 -16.57 8.84 12.20
N GLY A 97 -16.87 7.55 12.32
CA GLY A 97 -17.77 6.83 11.43
C GLY A 97 -17.16 6.45 10.07
N PHE A 98 -15.83 6.32 9.99
CA PHE A 98 -15.13 5.99 8.75
C PHE A 98 -15.42 4.57 8.24
N GLN A 99 -15.99 3.70 9.08
CA GLN A 99 -16.50 2.37 8.68
C GLN A 99 -17.53 2.43 7.54
N ARG A 100 -18.15 3.59 7.31
CA ARG A 100 -19.09 3.80 6.18
C ARG A 100 -18.41 4.26 4.90
N LEU A 101 -17.18 4.76 5.01
CA LEU A 101 -16.41 5.36 3.93
C LEU A 101 -15.30 4.42 3.45
N PHE A 102 -14.68 3.69 4.38
CA PHE A 102 -13.56 2.80 4.16
C PHE A 102 -13.88 1.38 4.62
N GLU A 103 -13.27 0.41 3.96
CA GLU A 103 -13.06 -0.93 4.51
C GLU A 103 -11.97 -0.83 5.58
N LEU A 104 -12.34 -1.00 6.86
CA LEU A 104 -11.37 -0.93 7.96
C LEU A 104 -10.76 -2.32 8.20
N HIS A 105 -9.46 -2.40 7.99
CA HIS A 105 -8.61 -3.52 8.37
C HIS A 105 -7.83 -3.10 9.61
N GLU A 106 -8.37 -3.49 10.75
CA GLU A 106 -7.62 -3.47 11.99
C GLU A 106 -6.66 -4.63 11.87
N GLU A 107 -5.42 -4.38 11.44
CA GLU A 107 -4.36 -5.35 11.63
C GLU A 107 -4.17 -5.49 13.13
N VAL A 108 -4.93 -6.44 13.65
CA VAL A 108 -4.85 -6.91 15.01
C VAL A 108 -3.42 -7.41 15.16
N CYS A 109 -2.56 -6.62 15.79
CA CYS A 109 -1.34 -7.14 16.43
C CYS A 109 -1.71 -8.06 17.63
N ASP A 110 -2.81 -8.81 17.59
CA ASP A 110 -3.00 -9.99 18.42
C ASP A 110 -2.40 -11.15 17.64
N ASN A 111 -1.09 -11.23 17.78
CA ASN A 111 -0.31 -12.45 17.96
C ASN A 111 0.89 -12.51 16.99
N PRO A 112 2.14 -12.41 17.47
CA PRO A 112 3.31 -12.78 16.69
C PRO A 112 3.25 -14.23 16.15
N ASP A 113 2.35 -15.08 16.66
CA ASP A 113 2.13 -16.43 16.15
C ASP A 113 1.30 -16.51 14.86
N ASP A 114 0.54 -15.46 14.50
CA ASP A 114 -0.21 -15.40 13.23
C ASP A 114 0.61 -14.75 12.10
N VAL A 115 1.84 -14.34 12.39
CA VAL A 115 2.91 -14.32 11.38
C VAL A 115 3.26 -15.78 11.11
N ALA A 116 2.42 -16.46 10.35
CA ALA A 116 2.82 -17.70 9.73
C ALA A 116 3.98 -17.35 8.80
N ALA A 117 5.21 -17.62 9.25
CA ALA A 117 6.34 -17.73 8.35
C ALA A 117 5.88 -18.63 7.21
N VAL A 118 5.84 -18.10 5.99
CA VAL A 118 5.54 -18.92 4.81
C VAL A 118 6.43 -20.14 4.96
N PRO A 119 5.86 -21.37 5.05
CA PRO A 119 6.66 -22.53 5.39
C PRO A 119 7.79 -22.59 4.38
N MET A 120 9.02 -22.49 4.88
CA MET A 120 10.21 -22.63 4.06
C MET A 120 10.23 -24.10 3.66
N VAL A 121 9.53 -24.43 2.59
CA VAL A 121 9.64 -25.73 1.96
C VAL A 121 11.05 -25.76 1.40
N PRO A 122 11.94 -26.66 1.85
CA PRO A 122 13.21 -26.86 1.18
C PRO A 122 12.90 -27.31 -0.24
N GLY A 123 12.86 -26.35 -1.17
CA GLY A 123 12.82 -26.64 -2.58
C GLY A 123 14.16 -27.24 -2.94
N SER A 124 14.14 -28.28 -3.77
CA SER A 124 15.36 -28.70 -4.44
C SER A 124 15.98 -27.49 -5.16
N GLU A 125 17.31 -27.51 -5.35
CA GLU A 125 18.01 -26.46 -6.10
C GLU A 125 17.33 -26.21 -7.47
N GLU A 126 16.85 -27.28 -8.10
CA GLU A 126 16.12 -27.25 -9.36
C GLU A 126 14.74 -26.56 -9.27
N GLU A 127 13.95 -26.82 -8.22
CA GLU A 127 12.66 -26.15 -8.01
C GLU A 127 12.82 -24.67 -7.66
N THR A 128 13.82 -24.35 -6.84
CA THR A 128 14.15 -22.97 -6.49
C THR A 128 14.58 -22.21 -7.74
N ARG A 129 15.45 -22.80 -8.56
CA ARG A 129 15.89 -22.25 -9.84
C ARG A 129 14.72 -22.03 -10.79
N ARG A 130 13.79 -22.98 -10.93
CA ARG A 130 12.59 -22.83 -11.78
C ARG A 130 11.72 -21.66 -11.33
N LYS A 131 11.44 -21.54 -10.02
CA LYS A 131 10.65 -20.43 -9.48
C LYS A 131 11.33 -19.07 -9.66
N VAL A 132 12.64 -19.02 -9.49
CA VAL A 132 13.43 -17.79 -9.73
C VAL A 132 13.39 -17.38 -11.20
N ILE A 133 13.53 -18.34 -12.14
CA ILE A 133 13.43 -18.09 -13.59
C ILE A 133 12.03 -17.58 -13.95
N GLU A 134 10.98 -18.18 -13.40
CA GLU A 134 9.59 -17.77 -13.63
C GLU A 134 9.33 -16.33 -13.17
N ALA A 135 9.74 -15.99 -11.95
CA ALA A 135 9.62 -14.63 -11.41
C ALA A 135 10.36 -13.60 -12.27
N HIS A 136 11.59 -13.92 -12.71
CA HIS A 136 12.36 -13.02 -13.57
C HIS A 136 11.76 -12.88 -14.97
N ARG A 137 11.18 -13.94 -15.55
CA ARG A 137 10.47 -13.85 -16.85
C ARG A 137 9.25 -12.95 -16.76
N ILE A 138 8.49 -13.01 -15.67
CA ILE A 138 7.36 -12.10 -15.42
C ILE A 138 7.87 -10.66 -15.35
N LEU A 139 8.92 -10.40 -14.57
CA LEU A 139 9.52 -9.06 -14.43
C LEU A 139 10.05 -8.50 -15.76
N MET A 140 10.62 -9.35 -16.62
CA MET A 140 11.05 -8.99 -17.99
C MET A 140 9.88 -8.73 -18.95
N GLY A 141 8.69 -9.28 -18.65
CA GLY A 141 7.45 -9.04 -19.37
C GLY A 141 6.87 -7.64 -19.14
N LEU A 142 7.13 -7.05 -17.97
CA LEU A 142 6.51 -5.78 -17.54
C LEU A 142 6.97 -4.57 -18.35
N ASN A 143 8.27 -4.45 -18.68
CA ASN A 143 8.76 -3.37 -19.54
C ASN A 143 10.12 -3.68 -20.19
N ALA A 144 10.48 -2.92 -21.24
CA ALA A 144 11.71 -3.11 -22.00
C ALA A 144 13.00 -2.87 -21.18
N THR A 145 12.94 -2.01 -20.17
CA THR A 145 14.06 -1.72 -19.25
C THR A 145 14.39 -2.93 -18.37
N ASN A 146 13.38 -3.56 -17.78
CA ASN A 146 13.52 -4.78 -17.00
C ASN A 146 13.99 -5.95 -17.88
N ARG A 147 13.46 -6.04 -19.10
CA ARG A 147 13.91 -7.02 -20.11
C ARG A 147 15.39 -6.88 -20.47
N ALA A 148 15.93 -5.65 -20.53
CA ALA A 148 17.34 -5.44 -20.79
C ALA A 148 18.20 -5.80 -19.57
N ARG A 149 17.77 -5.41 -18.37
CA ARG A 149 18.53 -5.62 -17.12
C ARG A 149 18.63 -7.08 -16.68
N PHE A 150 17.58 -7.87 -16.86
CA PHE A 150 17.51 -9.24 -16.33
C PHE A 150 17.83 -10.33 -17.36
N ARG A 151 18.14 -9.95 -18.61
CA ARG A 151 18.42 -10.90 -19.70
C ARG A 151 19.65 -11.77 -19.41
N ASP A 152 20.75 -11.13 -19.02
CA ASP A 152 22.03 -11.81 -18.80
C ASP A 152 21.96 -12.70 -17.56
N LEU A 153 21.21 -12.28 -16.55
CA LEU A 153 20.96 -13.03 -15.32
C LEU A 153 20.06 -14.25 -15.59
N LEU A 154 19.03 -14.11 -16.44
CA LEU A 154 18.20 -15.24 -16.86
C LEU A 154 18.99 -16.27 -17.69
N ALA A 155 19.83 -15.81 -18.62
CA ALA A 155 20.68 -16.68 -19.43
C ALA A 155 21.68 -17.48 -18.59
N ALA A 156 22.28 -16.85 -17.58
CA ALA A 156 23.16 -17.54 -16.62
C ALA A 156 22.39 -18.57 -15.77
N LEU A 157 21.16 -18.24 -15.37
CA LEU A 157 20.30 -19.16 -14.62
C LEU A 157 19.67 -20.26 -15.49
N GLU A 158 19.61 -20.15 -16.81
CA GLU A 158 19.10 -21.21 -17.70
C GLU A 158 20.21 -22.12 -18.24
N GLY A 159 21.46 -21.62 -18.34
CA GLY A 159 22.59 -22.34 -18.93
C GLY A 159 23.49 -23.13 -17.98
N GLY A 160 23.29 -23.04 -16.66
CA GLY A 160 24.03 -23.78 -15.63
C GLY A 160 23.54 -25.21 -15.39
#